data_AF-A0A075JYL7-F1
#
_entry.id   AF-A0A075JYL7-F1
#
_cell.length_a   1.000
_cell.length_b   1.000
_cell.length_c   1.000
_cell.angle_alpha   90.00
_cell.angle_beta   90.00
_cell.angle_gamma   90.00
#
_symmetry.space_group_name_H-M   'P 1'
#
loop_
_entity.id
_entity.type
_entity.pdbx_description
1 polymer ?
#
loop_
_entity_poly.entity_id
_entity_poly.type
_entity_poly.pdbx_seq_one_letter_code
_entity_poly.pdbx_strand_id
1 'polypeptide(L)'
;MINRNERDPNRINRILYLLQVIWKLNPDMRFFQLVDSLQYKYSSENNNFGLRKGFELDSKADRPMSYIDLYYLEDERLEEFLRDFIDKNEK
;
A
#
# COMPACT_ATOMS: atom_id res chain seq x y z
N MET A 1 -26.84 -11.59 -18.02
CA MET A 1 -25.76 -10.62 -18.34
C MET A 1 -25.12 -10.22 -17.02
N ILE A 2 -23.88 -10.60 -16.77
CA ILE A 2 -23.15 -10.19 -15.56
C ILE A 2 -22.65 -8.77 -15.81
N ASN A 3 -23.00 -7.85 -14.91
CA ASN A 3 -22.62 -6.45 -14.99
C ASN A 3 -21.10 -6.35 -14.78
N ARG A 4 -20.32 -6.08 -15.85
CA ARG A 4 -18.84 -6.09 -15.83
C ARG A 4 -18.21 -4.95 -15.00
N ASN A 5 -19.02 -4.11 -14.35
CA ASN A 5 -18.59 -2.92 -13.61
C ASN A 5 -18.76 -3.02 -12.08
N GLU A 6 -19.25 -4.15 -11.55
CA GLU A 6 -19.32 -4.31 -10.09
C GLU A 6 -18.03 -4.90 -9.56
N ARG A 7 -17.29 -4.08 -8.80
CA ARG A 7 -16.12 -4.54 -8.06
C ARG A 7 -16.56 -5.63 -7.07
N ASP A 8 -15.81 -6.73 -7.00
CA ASP A 8 -16.11 -7.86 -6.10
C ASP A 8 -16.34 -7.38 -4.65
N PRO A 9 -17.52 -7.59 -4.06
CA PRO A 9 -17.82 -7.11 -2.71
C PRO A 9 -16.92 -7.74 -1.63
N ASN A 10 -16.33 -8.91 -1.89
CA ASN A 10 -15.47 -9.61 -0.93
C ASN A 10 -14.01 -9.15 -0.96
N ARG A 11 -13.60 -8.31 -1.93
CA ARG A 11 -12.21 -7.87 -2.07
C ARG A 11 -11.66 -7.17 -0.84
N ILE A 12 -12.48 -6.35 -0.17
CA ILE A 12 -12.09 -5.64 1.05
C ILE A 12 -11.75 -6.63 2.16
N ASN A 13 -12.55 -7.68 2.34
CA ASN A 13 -12.30 -8.69 3.37
C ASN A 13 -10.99 -9.44 3.12
N ARG A 14 -10.66 -9.74 1.86
CA ARG A 14 -9.38 -10.37 1.51
C ARG A 14 -8.19 -9.46 1.78
N ILE A 15 -8.26 -8.20 1.36
CA ILE A 15 -7.20 -7.21 1.60
C ILE A 15 -6.98 -7.01 3.10
N LEU A 16 -8.05 -6.83 3.88
CA LEU A 16 -7.95 -6.68 5.34
C LEU A 16 -7.37 -7.92 6.02
N TYR A 17 -7.74 -9.11 5.56
CA TYR A 17 -7.15 -10.36 6.05
C TYR A 17 -5.64 -10.41 5.80
N LEU A 18 -5.19 -10.09 4.57
CA LEU A 18 -3.76 -10.07 4.23
C LEU A 18 -2.99 -9.05 5.07
N LEU A 19 -3.53 -7.84 5.23
CA LEU A 19 -2.94 -6.81 6.11
C LEU A 19 -2.86 -7.31 7.56
N GLN A 20 -3.87 -8.01 8.06
CA GLN A 20 -3.86 -8.59 9.40
C GLN A 20 -2.76 -9.66 9.55
N VAL A 21 -2.58 -10.54 8.55
CA VAL A 21 -1.50 -11.54 8.56
C VAL A 21 -0.14 -10.85 8.61
N ILE A 22 0.09 -9.90 7.70
CA ILE A 22 1.36 -9.15 7.64
C ILE A 22 1.62 -8.42 8.96
N TRP A 23 0.59 -7.84 9.58
CA TRP A 23 0.75 -7.15 10.84
C TRP A 23 1.10 -8.09 12.00
N LYS A 24 0.52 -9.30 12.03
CA LYS A 24 0.89 -10.34 13.01
C LYS A 24 2.34 -10.80 12.86
N LEU A 25 2.88 -10.80 11.65
CA LEU A 25 4.29 -11.08 11.38
C LEU A 25 5.23 -9.95 11.83
N ASN A 26 4.69 -8.73 12.05
CA ASN A 26 5.43 -7.53 12.42
C ASN A 26 4.85 -6.88 13.69
N PRO A 27 4.86 -7.59 14.85
CA PRO A 27 4.11 -7.17 16.04
C PRO A 27 4.60 -5.85 16.65
N ASP A 28 5.85 -5.46 16.39
CA ASP A 28 6.44 -4.22 16.91
C ASP A 28 6.03 -2.97 16.11
N MET A 29 5.45 -3.13 14.91
CA MET A 29 5.01 -2.00 14.09
C MET A 29 3.61 -1.56 14.49
N ARG A 30 3.37 -0.24 14.60
CA ARG A 30 2.00 0.29 14.62
C ARG A 30 1.38 0.18 13.23
N PHE A 31 0.05 0.02 13.16
CA PHE A 31 -0.66 -0.17 11.89
C PHE A 31 -0.31 0.86 10.81
N PHE A 32 -0.28 2.15 11.12
CA PHE A 32 0.07 3.18 10.13
C PHE A 32 1.53 3.12 9.68
N GLN A 33 2.45 2.68 10.54
CA GLN A 33 3.85 2.47 10.15
C GLN A 33 3.98 1.28 9.20
N LEU A 34 3.18 0.22 9.43
CA LEU A 34 3.10 -0.92 8.54
C LEU A 34 2.57 -0.50 7.16
N VAL A 35 1.46 0.24 7.14
CA VAL A 35 0.85 0.74 5.91
C VAL A 35 1.83 1.61 5.13
N ASP A 36 2.50 2.55 5.80
CA ASP A 36 3.52 3.40 5.18
C ASP A 36 4.66 2.56 4.57
N SER A 37 5.18 1.58 5.33
CA SER A 37 6.21 0.66 4.86
C SER A 37 5.78 -0.16 3.63
N LEU A 38 4.53 -0.64 3.60
CA LEU A 38 3.97 -1.36 2.46
C LEU A 38 3.82 -0.45 1.23
N GLN A 39 3.42 0.81 1.41
CA GLN A 39 3.32 1.78 0.31
C GLN A 39 4.70 2.05 -0.31
N TYR A 40 5.72 2.30 0.51
CA TYR A 40 7.08 2.51 0.04
C TYR A 40 7.62 1.28 -0.69
N LYS A 41 7.40 0.08 -0.14
CA LYS A 41 7.85 -1.16 -0.78
C LYS A 41 7.17 -1.40 -2.12
N TYR A 42 5.84 -1.26 -2.19
CA TYR A 42 5.10 -1.37 -3.45
C TYR A 42 5.67 -0.40 -4.50
N SER A 43 5.82 0.87 -4.12
CA SER A 43 6.35 1.90 -5.01
C SER A 43 7.75 1.53 -5.53
N SER A 44 8.66 1.14 -4.64
CA SER A 44 10.03 0.78 -4.99
C SER A 44 10.10 -0.43 -5.92
N GLU A 45 9.27 -1.45 -5.72
CA GLU A 45 9.23 -2.66 -6.55
C GLU A 45 8.56 -2.41 -7.92
N ASN A 46 7.81 -1.32 -8.06
CA ASN A 46 7.04 -0.99 -9.25
C ASN A 46 7.50 0.32 -9.91
N ASN A 47 8.81 0.51 -10.08
CA ASN A 47 9.41 1.67 -10.77
C ASN A 47 9.00 3.02 -10.17
N ASN A 48 8.97 3.11 -8.84
CA ASN A 48 8.53 4.30 -8.08
C ASN A 48 7.07 4.69 -8.37
N PHE A 49 6.19 3.71 -8.57
CA PHE A 49 4.75 3.95 -8.77
C PHE A 49 4.19 4.81 -7.64
N GLY A 50 3.40 5.82 -8.00
CA GLY A 50 2.79 6.72 -7.01
C GLY A 50 3.76 7.70 -6.34
N LEU A 51 5.06 7.67 -6.62
CA LEU A 51 5.98 8.66 -6.06
C LEU A 51 5.60 10.06 -6.55
N ARG A 52 5.47 10.99 -5.61
CA ARG A 52 5.19 12.41 -5.85
C ARG A 52 6.26 13.25 -5.19
N LYS A 53 6.56 14.38 -5.81
CA LYS A 53 7.37 15.45 -5.22
C LYS A 53 6.42 16.59 -4.87
N GLY A 54 6.59 17.15 -3.68
CA GLY A 54 5.82 18.29 -3.21
C GLY A 54 6.69 19.21 -2.37
N PHE A 55 6.06 20.25 -1.86
CA PHE A 55 6.65 21.16 -0.89
C PHE A 55 5.76 21.19 0.33
N GLU A 56 6.35 20.97 1.50
CA GLU A 56 5.69 21.26 2.75
C GLU A 56 5.71 22.77 2.95
N LEU A 57 4.54 23.39 2.96
CA LEU A 57 4.38 24.81 3.25
C LEU A 57 4.60 25.02 4.75
N ASP A 58 5.86 25.20 5.15
CA ASP A 58 6.21 25.65 6.50
C ASP A 58 6.28 27.19 6.50
N SER A 59 5.82 27.78 7.60
CA SER A 59 5.90 29.22 7.94
C SER A 59 7.28 29.87 7.75
N LYS A 60 8.36 29.07 7.65
CA LYS A 60 9.75 29.53 7.58
C LYS A 60 10.46 29.26 6.24
N ALA A 61 10.11 28.18 5.55
CA ALA A 61 10.67 27.83 4.24
C ALA A 61 9.95 26.61 3.66
N ASP A 62 9.69 26.65 2.35
CA ASP A 62 9.23 25.48 1.61
C ASP A 62 10.29 24.37 1.67
N ARG A 63 9.92 23.23 2.25
CA ARG A 63 10.80 22.05 2.29
C ARG A 63 10.41 21.08 1.20
N PRO A 64 11.33 20.72 0.28
CA PRO A 64 11.03 19.69 -0.70
C PRO A 64 10.78 18.38 0.04
N MET A 65 9.64 17.75 -0.23
CA MET A 65 9.28 16.45 0.31
C MET A 65 8.87 15.51 -0.82
N SER A 66 9.02 14.22 -0.57
CA SER A 66 8.47 13.18 -1.46
C SER A 66 7.56 12.28 -0.64
N TYR A 67 6.44 11.90 -1.24
CA TYR A 67 5.45 11.01 -0.63
C TYR A 67 4.93 10.03 -1.68
N ILE A 68 4.32 8.94 -1.21
CA ILE A 68 3.70 7.95 -2.08
C ILE A 68 2.19 8.21 -2.12
N ASP A 69 1.65 8.32 -3.32
CA ASP A 69 0.23 8.42 -3.62
C ASP A 69 -0.20 7.23 -4.48
N LEU A 70 -0.87 6.28 -3.84
CA LEU A 70 -1.38 5.06 -4.47
C LEU A 70 -2.84 5.20 -4.95
N TYR A 71 -3.37 6.41 -5.16
CA TYR A 71 -4.77 6.63 -5.57
C TYR A 71 -5.18 5.81 -6.80
N TYR A 72 -4.26 5.56 -7.73
CA TYR A 72 -4.50 4.80 -8.96
C TYR A 72 -4.06 3.33 -8.87
N LEU A 73 -3.76 2.81 -7.68
CA LEU A 73 -3.50 1.40 -7.47
C LEU A 73 -4.82 0.63 -7.41
N GLU A 74 -5.04 -0.28 -8.35
CA GLU A 74 -6.21 -1.15 -8.36
C GLU A 74 -6.12 -2.25 -7.28
N ASP A 75 -7.28 -2.63 -6.74
CA ASP A 75 -7.42 -3.58 -5.64
C ASP A 75 -6.79 -4.95 -5.96
N GLU A 76 -6.88 -5.43 -7.20
CA GLU A 76 -6.31 -6.71 -7.62
C GLU A 76 -4.78 -6.70 -7.53
N ARG A 77 -4.14 -5.59 -7.93
CA ARG A 77 -2.68 -5.43 -7.88
C ARG A 77 -2.18 -5.24 -6.46
N LEU A 78 -2.98 -4.58 -5.61
CA LEU A 78 -2.71 -4.51 -4.18
C LEU A 78 -2.81 -5.89 -3.54
N GLU A 79 -3.86 -6.65 -3.83
CA GLU A 79 -4.05 -7.99 -3.28
C GLU A 79 -2.91 -8.94 -3.67
N GLU A 80 -2.49 -8.94 -4.94
CA GLU A 80 -1.34 -9.70 -5.44
C GLU A 80 -0.06 -9.33 -4.69
N PHE A 81 0.25 -8.04 -4.57
CA PHE A 81 1.42 -7.57 -3.84
C PHE A 81 1.44 -8.02 -2.37
N LEU A 82 0.30 -7.96 -1.67
CA LEU A 82 0.22 -8.36 -0.27
C LEU A 82 0.41 -9.88 -0.09
N ARG A 83 -0.06 -10.69 -1.05
CA ARG A 83 0.19 -12.15 -1.06
C ARG A 83 1.67 -12.44 -1.27
N ASP A 84 2.28 -11.82 -2.29
CA ASP A 84 3.71 -11.95 -2.57
C ASP A 84 4.57 -11.50 -1.38
N PHE A 85 4.13 -10.47 -0.65
CA PHE A 85 4.81 -10.02 0.55
C PHE A 85 4.83 -11.12 1.62
N ILE A 86 3.70 -11.78 1.89
CA ILE A 86 3.63 -12.87 2.87
C ILE A 86 4.54 -14.03 2.45
N ASP A 87 4.43 -14.48 1.19
CA ASP A 87 5.18 -15.61 0.67
C ASP A 87 6.71 -15.41 0.73
N LYS A 88 7.18 -14.15 0.62
CA LYS A 88 8.59 -13.79 0.75
C LYS A 88 9.09 -13.73 2.20
N ASN A 89 8.21 -13.50 3.17
CA ASN A 89 8.54 -13.33 4.58
C ASN A 89 8.26 -14.58 5.44
N GLU A 90 7.59 -15.60 4.89
CA GLU A 90 7.42 -16.92 5.53
C GLU A 90 8.56 -17.92 5.23
N LYS A 91 9.58 -17.52 4.46
CA LYS A 91 10.81 -18.29 4.20
C LYS A 91 11.96 -17.82 5.07
#